data_AF-A0A9W7CNR2-F1
#
_entry.id   AF-A0A9W7CNR2-F1
#
_cell.length_a   1.000
_cell.length_b   1.000
_cell.length_c   1.000
_cell.angle_alpha   90.00
_cell.angle_beta   90.00
_cell.angle_gamma   90.00
#
_symmetry.space_group_name_H-M   'P 1'
#
loop_
_entity.id
_entity.type
_entity.pdbx_description
1 polymer ?
#
loop_
_entity_poly.entity_id
_entity_poly.type
_entity_poly.pdbx_seq_one_letter_code
_entity_poly.pdbx_strand_id
1 'polypeptide(L)'
;MTVVLGRGIVKAAAWGLMWRVVVGAVLSMSDLITDILVLKEYWEGGEATLLFRNLTLASLLVSVALQLLVFIVQNRKKRLSKILKEVGIVLLGMKSPWDAYKVASGAEREKDAEFDPMMEMTVSKCIEMFAESLPGIMIQLSSIIKSLNTEGGTISHVAVTSLFLSTFTTGFVSATISYDLDTDPKFREQAPAFYGYVPDSKRKRSILFLTMMNMAAVQALLKSLLVVTLGSIDFMYAWSYLLADLIFYFGYKVLRRDFTTWMPFYGVLGLVVSFLVRFCVKLIADYTATIHFRHPKELGGLYFSMNSISPFIGMVLLLTLMEGAFNDVTTEVLKSVTAFLGVALFTLTSTFFLLIKGKFRRTFYSVKTGAQQTQISFLTGEDEEKAAVFGNHTSHWYPIKDKVEKWVQSSWHRWEVEKPEWFNDHFKDSVPGHMKPKRSKRRQIGVADIEPDKNATPVRRGSFLVNALAKRPNKVAPAANRSTTIDIEAFKREIIKSGSVF
;
A
#
# COMPACT_ATOMS: atom_id res chain seq x y z
N MET A 1 -15.74 -18.02 -30.42
CA MET A 1 -15.04 -16.79 -30.01
C MET A 1 -14.98 -16.60 -28.48
N THR A 2 -15.96 -17.12 -27.72
CA THR A 2 -16.01 -17.12 -26.24
C THR A 2 -15.03 -18.10 -25.55
N VAL A 3 -14.68 -19.23 -26.18
CA VAL A 3 -13.76 -20.22 -25.59
C VAL A 3 -12.27 -19.83 -25.72
N VAL A 4 -11.93 -18.97 -26.68
CA VAL A 4 -10.55 -18.45 -26.86
C VAL A 4 -10.25 -17.31 -25.89
N LEU A 5 -11.25 -16.49 -25.54
CA LEU A 5 -11.15 -15.47 -24.50
C LEU A 5 -10.96 -16.08 -23.09
N GLY A 6 -11.58 -17.23 -22.81
CA GLY A 6 -11.40 -17.94 -21.53
C GLY A 6 -10.02 -18.59 -21.34
N ARG A 7 -9.32 -18.97 -22.43
CA ARG A 7 -8.00 -19.61 -22.34
C ARG A 7 -6.82 -18.63 -22.28
N GLY A 8 -7.00 -17.38 -22.72
CA GLY A 8 -5.98 -16.34 -22.62
C GLY A 8 -5.88 -15.70 -21.23
N ILE A 9 -7.00 -15.55 -20.54
CA ILE A 9 -7.08 -14.87 -19.23
C ILE A 9 -6.48 -15.74 -18.10
N VAL A 10 -6.49 -17.06 -18.25
CA VAL A 10 -6.06 -18.00 -17.20
C VAL A 10 -4.53 -18.17 -17.10
N LYS A 11 -3.74 -17.51 -17.96
CA LYS A 11 -2.27 -17.68 -17.97
C LYS A 11 -1.44 -16.52 -17.42
N ALA A 12 -2.04 -15.40 -16.99
CA ALA A 12 -1.28 -14.20 -16.61
C ALA A 12 -1.19 -13.94 -15.09
N ALA A 13 -2.31 -14.06 -14.36
CA ALA A 13 -2.37 -13.81 -12.92
C ALA A 13 -2.85 -15.05 -12.15
N ALA A 14 -2.38 -15.23 -10.90
CA ALA A 14 -2.83 -16.33 -10.06
C ALA A 14 -4.35 -16.26 -9.84
N TRP A 15 -5.06 -17.40 -9.90
CA TRP A 15 -6.53 -17.46 -9.80
C TRP A 15 -7.12 -16.66 -8.63
N GLY A 16 -6.45 -16.71 -7.47
CA GLY A 16 -6.88 -15.96 -6.29
C GLY A 16 -6.80 -14.44 -6.47
N LEU A 17 -5.78 -13.94 -7.17
CA LEU A 17 -5.64 -12.52 -7.48
C LEU A 17 -6.73 -12.07 -8.46
N MET A 18 -6.95 -12.84 -9.54
CA MET A 18 -8.01 -12.54 -10.50
C MET A 18 -9.39 -12.44 -9.83
N TRP A 19 -9.71 -13.39 -8.95
CA TRP A 19 -10.96 -13.34 -8.18
C TRP A 19 -11.10 -12.05 -7.38
N ARG A 20 -10.06 -11.66 -6.63
CA ARG A 20 -10.12 -10.45 -5.79
C ARG A 20 -10.28 -9.18 -6.60
N VAL A 21 -9.54 -9.08 -7.70
CA VAL A 21 -9.54 -7.91 -8.58
C VAL A 21 -10.89 -7.76 -9.30
N VAL A 22 -11.48 -8.85 -9.79
CA VAL A 22 -12.81 -8.84 -10.44
C VAL A 22 -13.92 -8.55 -9.43
N VAL A 23 -13.91 -9.22 -8.27
CA VAL A 23 -14.91 -8.97 -7.21
C VAL A 23 -14.82 -7.53 -6.72
N GLY A 24 -13.61 -7.00 -6.52
CA GLY A 24 -13.40 -5.61 -6.15
C GLY A 24 -13.95 -4.62 -7.18
N ALA A 25 -13.81 -4.94 -8.48
CA ALA A 25 -14.40 -4.11 -9.53
C ALA A 25 -15.94 -4.13 -9.51
N VAL A 26 -16.55 -5.31 -9.35
CA VAL A 26 -18.01 -5.47 -9.25
C VAL A 26 -18.57 -4.74 -8.03
N LEU A 27 -17.90 -4.87 -6.88
CA LEU A 27 -18.30 -4.16 -5.66
C LEU A 27 -18.24 -2.64 -5.85
N SER A 28 -17.17 -2.09 -6.41
CA SER A 28 -17.09 -0.65 -6.68
C SER A 28 -18.15 -0.15 -7.66
N MET A 29 -18.47 -0.92 -8.71
CA MET A 29 -19.57 -0.56 -9.62
C MET A 29 -20.93 -0.60 -8.92
N SER A 30 -21.11 -1.55 -8.01
CA SER A 30 -22.35 -1.67 -7.23
C SER A 30 -22.48 -0.49 -6.24
N ASP A 31 -21.37 -0.10 -5.60
CA ASP A 31 -21.26 1.07 -4.71
C ASP A 31 -21.67 2.34 -5.46
N LEU A 32 -21.08 2.59 -6.63
CA LEU A 32 -21.42 3.73 -7.50
C LEU A 32 -22.90 3.76 -7.88
N ILE A 33 -23.50 2.60 -8.21
CA ILE A 33 -24.94 2.51 -8.50
C ILE A 33 -25.75 2.89 -7.26
N THR A 34 -25.40 2.37 -6.08
CA THR A 34 -26.12 2.71 -4.85
C THR A 34 -25.97 4.17 -4.47
N ASP A 35 -24.82 4.79 -4.70
CA ASP A 35 -24.61 6.22 -4.46
C ASP A 35 -25.49 7.08 -5.37
N ILE A 36 -25.68 6.68 -6.64
CA ILE A 36 -26.61 7.35 -7.56
C ILE A 36 -28.06 7.21 -7.06
N LEU A 37 -28.44 6.03 -6.54
CA LEU A 37 -29.79 5.81 -6.00
C LEU A 37 -30.05 6.65 -4.75
N VAL A 38 -29.08 6.70 -3.82
CA VAL A 38 -29.14 7.56 -2.63
C VAL A 38 -29.21 9.03 -3.03
N LEU A 39 -28.41 9.45 -4.02
CA LEU A 39 -28.43 10.82 -4.52
C LEU A 39 -29.80 11.19 -5.11
N LYS A 40 -30.43 10.28 -5.85
CA LYS A 40 -31.78 10.47 -6.38
C LYS A 40 -32.78 10.64 -5.24
N GLU A 41 -32.72 9.81 -4.21
CA GLU A 41 -33.62 9.93 -3.05
C GLU A 41 -33.40 11.25 -2.30
N TYR A 42 -32.15 11.68 -2.12
CA TYR A 42 -31.85 12.99 -1.53
C TYR A 42 -32.27 14.17 -2.43
N TRP A 43 -32.39 13.96 -3.74
CA TRP A 43 -32.95 14.95 -4.65
C TRP A 43 -34.47 15.07 -4.48
N GLU A 44 -35.16 13.93 -4.39
CA GLU A 44 -36.61 13.85 -4.19
C GLU A 44 -37.04 14.37 -2.81
N GLY A 45 -36.20 14.21 -1.78
CA GLY A 45 -36.43 14.75 -0.43
C GLY A 45 -36.36 16.28 -0.30
N GLY A 46 -36.00 17.01 -1.36
CA GLY A 46 -36.05 18.47 -1.41
C GLY A 46 -35.11 19.15 -0.41
N GLU A 47 -35.60 20.19 0.28
CA GLU A 47 -34.79 20.99 1.22
C GLU A 47 -34.33 20.20 2.45
N ALA A 48 -35.11 19.21 2.91
CA ALA A 48 -34.79 18.44 4.11
C ALA A 48 -33.51 17.60 3.97
N THR A 49 -33.20 17.18 2.74
CA THR A 49 -32.05 16.35 2.34
C THR A 49 -30.99 17.12 1.54
N LEU A 50 -31.17 18.44 1.37
CA LEU A 50 -30.29 19.30 0.56
C LEU A 50 -28.81 19.20 0.98
N LEU A 51 -28.55 19.18 2.28
CA LEU A 51 -27.19 19.06 2.81
C LEU A 51 -26.56 17.72 2.38
N PHE A 52 -27.25 16.60 2.60
CA PHE A 52 -26.74 15.27 2.26
C PHE A 52 -26.52 15.13 0.75
N ARG A 53 -27.45 15.64 -0.06
CA ARG A 53 -27.33 15.70 -1.51
C ARG A 53 -26.05 16.42 -1.96
N ASN A 54 -25.80 17.61 -1.42
CA ASN A 54 -24.65 18.42 -1.81
C ASN A 54 -23.33 17.78 -1.35
N LEU A 55 -23.32 17.15 -0.17
CA LEU A 55 -22.14 16.43 0.34
C LEU A 55 -21.84 15.17 -0.49
N THR A 56 -22.84 14.37 -0.87
CA THR A 56 -22.65 13.19 -1.73
C THR A 56 -22.16 13.59 -3.12
N LEU A 57 -22.69 14.67 -3.70
CA LEU A 57 -22.18 15.21 -4.97
C LEU A 57 -20.72 15.68 -4.83
N ALA A 58 -20.40 16.38 -3.75
CA ALA A 58 -19.04 16.86 -3.51
C ALA A 58 -18.04 15.71 -3.36
N SER A 59 -18.38 14.65 -2.62
CA SER A 59 -17.51 13.48 -2.45
C SER A 59 -17.24 12.77 -3.79
N LEU A 60 -18.28 12.54 -4.61
CA LEU A 60 -18.14 11.95 -5.94
C LEU A 60 -17.26 12.81 -6.87
N LEU A 61 -17.46 14.13 -6.87
CA LEU A 61 -16.66 15.04 -7.69
C LEU A 61 -15.18 15.07 -7.25
N VAL A 62 -14.92 15.05 -5.93
CA VAL A 62 -13.56 14.98 -5.39
C VAL A 62 -12.89 13.65 -5.75
N SER A 63 -13.61 12.53 -5.67
CA SER A 63 -13.12 11.20 -6.09
C SER A 63 -12.67 11.23 -7.55
N VAL A 64 -13.55 11.68 -8.46
CA VAL A 64 -13.23 11.80 -9.89
C VAL A 64 -12.04 12.74 -10.13
N ALA A 65 -11.99 13.89 -9.47
CA ALA A 65 -10.91 14.86 -9.62
C ALA A 65 -9.54 14.29 -9.19
N LEU A 66 -9.49 13.57 -8.06
CA LEU A 66 -8.26 12.94 -7.56
C LEU A 66 -7.82 11.77 -8.45
N GLN A 67 -8.76 10.96 -8.95
CA GLN A 67 -8.46 9.89 -9.90
C GLN A 67 -7.89 10.46 -11.22
N LEU A 68 -8.48 11.56 -11.73
CA LEU A 68 -7.95 12.27 -12.90
C LEU A 68 -6.56 12.86 -12.66
N LEU A 69 -6.29 13.39 -11.46
CA LEU A 69 -4.97 13.91 -11.10
C LEU A 69 -3.90 12.81 -11.18
N VAL A 70 -4.12 11.68 -10.50
CA VAL A 70 -3.20 10.53 -10.53
C VAL A 70 -3.02 10.03 -11.95
N PHE A 71 -4.11 9.98 -12.71
CA PHE A 71 -4.08 9.60 -14.10
C PHE A 71 -3.20 10.52 -14.97
N ILE A 72 -3.33 11.84 -14.82
CA ILE A 72 -2.51 12.82 -15.54
C ILE A 72 -1.03 12.66 -15.16
N VAL A 73 -0.73 12.47 -13.87
CA VAL A 73 0.65 12.24 -13.40
C VAL A 73 1.24 10.97 -14.02
N GLN A 74 0.47 9.88 -14.05
CA GLN A 74 0.87 8.58 -14.61
C GLN A 74 1.09 8.62 -16.13
N ASN A 75 0.34 9.47 -16.86
CA ASN A 75 0.30 9.47 -18.32
C ASN A 75 0.85 10.75 -18.97
N ARG A 76 1.50 11.63 -18.21
CA ARG A 76 2.03 12.94 -18.67
C ARG A 76 2.95 12.88 -19.89
N LYS A 77 3.58 11.73 -20.18
CA LYS A 77 4.48 11.51 -21.32
C LYS A 77 3.80 10.82 -22.52
N LYS A 78 2.52 10.43 -22.40
CA LYS A 78 1.79 9.71 -23.45
C LYS A 78 1.17 10.67 -24.48
N ARG A 79 0.83 10.11 -25.65
CA ARG A 79 0.13 10.84 -26.73
C ARG A 79 -1.29 11.22 -26.31
N LEU A 80 -1.73 12.42 -26.68
CA LEU A 80 -3.03 13.00 -26.32
C LEU A 80 -4.24 12.10 -26.60
N SER A 81 -4.23 11.32 -27.68
CA SER A 81 -5.34 10.40 -28.01
C SER A 81 -5.53 9.28 -26.98
N LYS A 82 -4.44 8.78 -26.37
CA LYS A 82 -4.52 7.79 -25.29
C LYS A 82 -5.04 8.44 -24.01
N ILE A 83 -4.59 9.67 -23.72
CA ILE A 83 -5.05 10.45 -22.57
C ILE A 83 -6.57 10.68 -22.63
N LEU A 84 -7.10 11.12 -23.77
CA LEU A 84 -8.54 11.37 -23.92
C LEU A 84 -9.39 10.11 -23.73
N LYS A 85 -8.94 8.96 -24.26
CA LYS A 85 -9.63 7.68 -24.07
C LYS A 85 -9.73 7.32 -22.60
N GLU A 86 -8.62 7.45 -21.86
CA GLU A 86 -8.56 7.06 -20.46
C GLU A 86 -9.25 8.09 -19.54
N VAL A 87 -9.25 9.38 -19.87
CA VAL A 87 -10.11 10.38 -19.21
C VAL A 87 -11.58 9.98 -19.35
N GLY A 88 -12.01 9.56 -20.54
CA GLY A 88 -13.37 9.03 -20.75
C GLY A 88 -13.69 7.83 -19.86
N ILE A 89 -12.73 6.93 -19.63
CA ILE A 89 -12.89 5.78 -18.72
C ILE A 89 -13.12 6.24 -17.28
N VAL A 90 -12.38 7.25 -16.81
CA VAL A 90 -12.56 7.78 -15.44
C VAL A 90 -13.92 8.48 -15.30
N LEU A 91 -14.29 9.34 -16.25
CA LEU A 91 -15.55 10.09 -16.21
C LEU A 91 -16.79 9.18 -16.27
N LEU A 92 -16.68 8.00 -16.88
CA LEU A 92 -17.75 6.99 -16.93
C LEU A 92 -17.79 6.10 -15.67
N GLY A 93 -16.95 6.34 -14.66
CA GLY A 93 -16.84 5.47 -13.48
C GLY A 93 -16.21 4.10 -13.76
N MET A 94 -15.59 3.93 -14.93
CA MET A 94 -15.05 2.64 -15.40
C MET A 94 -13.58 2.41 -15.03
N LYS A 95 -12.98 3.30 -14.22
CA LYS A 95 -11.56 3.20 -13.81
C LYS A 95 -11.28 1.89 -13.05
N SER A 96 -12.13 1.56 -12.09
CA SER A 96 -12.01 0.33 -11.29
C SER A 96 -12.03 -0.95 -12.16
N PRO A 97 -13.02 -1.16 -13.06
CA PRO A 97 -12.98 -2.25 -14.03
C PRO A 97 -11.77 -2.24 -14.97
N TRP A 98 -11.34 -1.06 -15.42
CA TRP A 98 -10.18 -0.92 -16.33
C TRP A 98 -8.87 -1.33 -15.68
N ASP A 99 -8.63 -0.89 -14.45
CA ASP A 99 -7.45 -1.30 -13.68
C ASP A 99 -7.48 -2.79 -13.38
N ALA A 100 -8.66 -3.31 -13.04
CA ALA A 100 -8.86 -4.73 -12.82
C ALA A 100 -8.50 -5.56 -14.06
N TYR A 101 -8.90 -5.10 -15.25
CA TYR A 101 -8.51 -5.71 -16.51
C TYR A 101 -6.99 -5.67 -16.74
N LYS A 102 -6.34 -4.52 -16.54
CA LYS A 102 -4.88 -4.38 -16.70
C LYS A 102 -4.13 -5.36 -15.80
N VAL A 103 -4.49 -5.43 -14.52
CA VAL A 103 -3.86 -6.35 -13.55
C VAL A 103 -4.14 -7.80 -13.91
N ALA A 104 -5.39 -8.16 -14.23
CA ALA A 104 -5.76 -9.53 -14.60
C ALA A 104 -5.11 -10.00 -15.90
N SER A 105 -4.86 -9.09 -16.85
CA SER A 105 -4.17 -9.37 -18.10
C SER A 105 -2.65 -9.55 -17.95
N GLY A 106 -2.09 -9.28 -16.77
CA GLY A 106 -0.66 -9.32 -16.52
C GLY A 106 0.12 -8.25 -17.29
N ALA A 107 -0.48 -7.07 -17.47
CA ALA A 107 0.19 -5.97 -18.13
C ALA A 107 1.50 -5.62 -17.41
N GLU A 108 2.60 -5.52 -18.16
CA GLU A 108 3.86 -5.04 -17.61
C GLU A 108 3.83 -3.51 -17.45
N ARG A 109 4.70 -2.99 -16.58
CA ARG A 109 4.87 -1.55 -16.42
C ARG A 109 5.32 -0.92 -17.73
N GLU A 110 4.57 0.06 -18.23
CA GLU A 110 4.97 0.80 -19.42
C GLU A 110 6.24 1.64 -19.12
N LYS A 111 7.11 1.81 -20.12
CA LYS A 111 8.42 2.49 -19.98
C LYS A 111 8.35 3.90 -19.38
N ASP A 112 7.25 4.62 -19.63
CA ASP A 112 7.03 5.99 -19.16
C ASP A 112 6.08 6.09 -17.96
N ALA A 113 5.59 4.96 -17.44
CA ALA A 113 4.68 4.92 -16.31
C ALA A 113 5.43 5.02 -14.98
N GLU A 114 4.89 5.80 -14.05
CA GLU A 114 5.47 5.95 -12.71
C GLU A 114 5.16 4.72 -11.84
N PHE A 115 3.93 4.22 -11.92
CA PHE A 115 3.47 3.04 -11.20
C PHE A 115 3.37 1.83 -12.13
N ASP A 116 3.68 0.64 -11.60
CA ASP A 116 3.22 -0.61 -12.22
C ASP A 116 1.68 -0.75 -12.08
N PRO A 117 1.03 -1.63 -12.87
CA PRO A 117 -0.43 -1.73 -12.86
C PRO A 117 -1.04 -2.12 -11.50
N MET A 118 -0.33 -2.88 -10.66
CA MET A 118 -0.82 -3.26 -9.33
C MET A 118 -0.80 -2.06 -8.38
N MET A 119 0.29 -1.29 -8.41
CA MET A 119 0.42 -0.08 -7.62
C MET A 119 -0.57 1.00 -8.09
N GLU A 120 -0.78 1.16 -9.41
CA GLU A 120 -1.76 2.09 -9.96
C GLU A 120 -3.20 1.77 -9.49
N MET A 121 -3.57 0.48 -9.54
CA MET A 121 -4.86 0.02 -9.03
C MET A 121 -4.98 0.27 -7.53
N THR A 122 -3.93 -0.03 -6.75
CA THR A 122 -3.90 0.19 -5.30
C THR A 122 -4.09 1.66 -4.95
N VAL A 123 -3.40 2.57 -5.65
CA VAL A 123 -3.56 4.01 -5.46
C VAL A 123 -4.97 4.47 -5.82
N SER A 124 -5.53 3.98 -6.94
CA SER A 124 -6.90 4.32 -7.35
C SER A 124 -7.93 3.86 -6.30
N LYS A 125 -7.75 2.65 -5.75
CA LYS A 125 -8.58 2.12 -4.66
C LYS A 125 -8.45 2.91 -3.36
N CYS A 126 -7.26 3.35 -2.99
CA CYS A 126 -7.07 4.24 -1.84
C CYS A 126 -7.80 5.58 -2.03
N ILE A 127 -7.82 6.12 -3.25
CA ILE A 127 -8.55 7.36 -3.56
C ILE A 127 -10.06 7.13 -3.48
N GLU A 128 -10.59 6.06 -4.07
CA GLU A 128 -12.01 5.68 -3.95
C GLU A 128 -12.42 5.58 -2.47
N MET A 129 -11.64 4.85 -1.65
CA MET A 129 -11.92 4.74 -0.22
C MET A 129 -11.90 6.12 0.47
N PHE A 130 -10.89 6.94 0.21
CA PHE A 130 -10.70 8.23 0.86
C PHE A 130 -11.77 9.27 0.49
N ALA A 131 -12.11 9.37 -0.80
CA ALA A 131 -12.90 10.47 -1.33
C ALA A 131 -14.37 10.13 -1.57
N GLU A 132 -14.72 8.84 -1.65
CA GLU A 132 -16.07 8.39 -2.00
C GLU A 132 -16.66 7.50 -0.91
N SER A 133 -16.05 6.34 -0.65
CA SER A 133 -16.64 5.36 0.27
C SER A 133 -16.69 5.84 1.73
N LEU A 134 -15.59 6.38 2.28
CA LEU A 134 -15.59 6.87 3.66
C LEU A 134 -16.52 8.07 3.89
N PRO A 135 -16.52 9.11 3.02
CA PRO A 135 -17.53 10.16 3.09
C PRO A 135 -18.96 9.63 2.91
N GLY A 136 -19.19 8.70 1.99
CA GLY A 136 -20.49 8.06 1.76
C GLY A 136 -21.04 7.41 3.02
N ILE A 137 -20.24 6.57 3.69
CA ILE A 137 -20.55 5.94 4.98
C ILE A 137 -20.96 7.00 6.02
N MET A 138 -20.20 8.10 6.14
CA MET A 138 -20.50 9.18 7.08
C MET A 138 -21.80 9.92 6.75
N ILE A 139 -22.03 10.25 5.48
CA ILE A 139 -23.22 10.98 5.03
C ILE A 139 -24.48 10.13 5.27
N GLN A 140 -24.43 8.85 4.90
CA GLN A 140 -25.55 7.91 5.07
C GLN A 140 -25.86 7.69 6.55
N LEU A 141 -24.84 7.53 7.40
CA LEU A 141 -25.00 7.48 8.87
C LEU A 141 -25.59 8.78 9.43
N SER A 142 -25.15 9.94 8.93
CA SER A 142 -25.69 11.24 9.36
C SER A 142 -27.18 11.35 9.03
N SER A 143 -27.58 10.88 7.85
CA SER A 143 -28.98 10.84 7.44
C SER A 143 -29.81 9.91 8.34
N ILE A 144 -29.28 8.73 8.68
CA ILE A 144 -29.95 7.76 9.56
C ILE A 144 -30.11 8.31 10.98
N ILE A 145 -29.05 8.89 11.56
CA ILE A 145 -29.10 9.47 12.91
C ILE A 145 -30.06 10.66 12.96
N LYS A 146 -30.08 11.51 11.93
CA LYS A 146 -31.05 12.61 11.83
C LYS A 146 -32.48 12.08 11.82
N SER A 147 -32.77 11.03 11.04
CA SER A 147 -34.11 10.40 11.02
C SER A 147 -34.48 9.79 12.37
N LEU A 148 -33.56 9.10 13.06
CA LEU A 148 -33.80 8.51 14.38
C LEU A 148 -34.09 9.57 15.46
N ASN A 149 -33.41 10.72 15.38
CA ASN A 149 -33.58 11.79 16.35
C ASN A 149 -34.82 12.67 16.09
N THR A 150 -35.47 12.52 14.94
CA THR A 150 -36.65 13.30 14.56
C THR A 150 -37.93 12.50 14.85
N GLU A 151 -38.91 13.11 15.53
CA GLU A 151 -40.21 12.47 15.78
C GLU A 151 -40.91 12.12 14.46
N GLY A 152 -41.31 10.85 14.30
CA GLY A 152 -41.94 10.34 13.07
C GLY A 152 -40.97 10.17 11.88
N GLY A 153 -39.66 10.32 12.09
CA GLY A 153 -38.66 10.15 11.06
C GLY A 153 -38.60 8.72 10.52
N THR A 154 -38.68 8.57 9.19
CA THR A 154 -38.52 7.28 8.53
C THR A 154 -37.08 7.07 8.09
N ILE A 155 -36.54 5.89 8.35
CA ILE A 155 -35.19 5.51 7.89
C ILE A 155 -35.27 5.10 6.42
N SER A 156 -34.43 5.71 5.58
CA SER A 156 -34.29 5.31 4.18
C SER A 156 -33.68 3.92 4.07
N HIS A 157 -34.42 2.98 3.47
CA HIS A 157 -33.92 1.63 3.19
C HIS A 157 -32.79 1.64 2.15
N VAL A 158 -32.80 2.60 1.21
CA VAL A 158 -31.73 2.74 0.21
C VAL A 158 -30.45 3.23 0.89
N ALA A 159 -30.54 4.23 1.77
CA ALA A 159 -29.39 4.73 2.52
C ALA A 159 -28.77 3.65 3.42
N VAL A 160 -29.60 2.83 4.09
CA VAL A 160 -29.12 1.69 4.87
C VAL A 160 -28.44 0.65 3.98
N THR A 161 -29.02 0.32 2.83
CA THR A 161 -28.43 -0.65 1.88
C THR A 161 -27.09 -0.17 1.34
N SER A 162 -27.01 1.11 0.95
CA SER A 162 -25.78 1.74 0.48
C SER A 162 -24.71 1.79 1.57
N LEU A 163 -25.09 2.10 2.82
CA LEU A 163 -24.19 2.06 3.98
C LEU A 163 -23.56 0.67 4.16
N PHE A 164 -24.37 -0.38 4.10
CA PHE A 164 -23.87 -1.75 4.18
C PHE A 164 -22.92 -2.06 3.02
N LEU A 165 -23.31 -1.76 1.78
CA LEU A 165 -22.51 -2.06 0.60
C LEU A 165 -21.17 -1.31 0.61
N SER A 166 -21.18 -0.02 0.92
CA SER A 166 -19.98 0.81 0.96
C SER A 166 -19.03 0.38 2.07
N THR A 167 -19.57 0.02 3.23
CA THR A 167 -18.79 -0.51 4.36
C THR A 167 -18.10 -1.82 4.00
N PHE A 168 -18.82 -2.79 3.43
CA PHE A 168 -18.24 -4.08 3.05
C PHE A 168 -17.27 -3.94 1.87
N THR A 169 -17.55 -3.07 0.92
CA THR A 169 -16.64 -2.75 -0.19
C THR A 169 -15.34 -2.16 0.33
N THR A 170 -15.42 -1.17 1.23
CA THR A 170 -14.26 -0.57 1.92
C THR A 170 -13.45 -1.63 2.68
N GLY A 171 -14.13 -2.51 3.42
CA GLY A 171 -13.49 -3.63 4.11
C GLY A 171 -12.80 -4.60 3.16
N PHE A 172 -13.44 -4.92 2.03
CA PHE A 172 -12.90 -5.83 1.02
C PHE A 172 -11.65 -5.26 0.35
N VAL A 173 -11.68 -3.97 0.00
CA VAL A 173 -10.53 -3.26 -0.58
C VAL A 173 -9.36 -3.22 0.42
N SER A 174 -9.61 -2.83 1.68
CA SER A 174 -8.61 -2.84 2.75
C SER A 174 -7.94 -4.20 2.94
N ALA A 175 -8.74 -5.27 2.97
CA ALA A 175 -8.25 -6.64 3.10
C ALA A 175 -7.45 -7.07 1.86
N THR A 176 -7.90 -6.70 0.67
CA THR A 176 -7.22 -7.01 -0.60
C THR A 176 -5.84 -6.37 -0.67
N ILE A 177 -5.72 -5.06 -0.37
CA ILE A 177 -4.44 -4.36 -0.32
C ILE A 177 -3.47 -5.07 0.63
N SER A 178 -3.94 -5.37 1.85
CA SER A 178 -3.08 -6.00 2.86
C SER A 178 -2.68 -7.43 2.50
N TYR A 179 -3.62 -8.21 1.95
CA TYR A 179 -3.40 -9.60 1.58
C TYR A 179 -2.49 -9.74 0.36
N ASP A 180 -2.69 -8.91 -0.66
CA ASP A 180 -1.93 -8.96 -1.90
C ASP A 180 -0.47 -8.59 -1.63
N LEU A 181 -0.23 -7.48 -0.93
CA LEU A 181 1.12 -7.08 -0.55
C LEU A 181 1.81 -8.11 0.37
N ASP A 182 1.06 -8.76 1.28
CA ASP A 182 1.64 -9.81 2.13
C ASP A 182 1.94 -11.10 1.38
N THR A 183 1.21 -11.42 0.32
CA THR A 183 1.33 -12.70 -0.38
C THR A 183 2.15 -12.64 -1.66
N ASP A 184 2.52 -11.43 -2.11
CA ASP A 184 3.41 -11.20 -3.23
C ASP A 184 4.84 -11.71 -2.92
N PRO A 185 5.43 -12.56 -3.78
CA PRO A 185 6.81 -13.03 -3.62
C PRO A 185 7.83 -11.90 -3.54
N LYS A 186 7.71 -10.86 -4.37
CA LYS A 186 8.67 -9.75 -4.44
C LYS A 186 8.71 -8.99 -3.13
N PHE A 187 7.54 -8.69 -2.55
CA PHE A 187 7.49 -8.00 -1.26
C PHE A 187 7.98 -8.89 -0.12
N ARG A 188 7.73 -10.21 -0.17
CA ARG A 188 8.29 -11.16 0.81
C ARG A 188 9.80 -11.26 0.76
N GLU A 189 10.39 -11.19 -0.42
CA GLU A 189 11.84 -11.17 -0.60
C GLU A 189 12.45 -9.83 -0.20
N GLN A 190 11.81 -8.70 -0.54
CA GLN A 190 12.33 -7.37 -0.20
C GLN A 190 12.21 -7.01 1.29
N ALA A 191 11.20 -7.55 2.00
CA ALA A 191 10.99 -7.27 3.42
C ALA A 191 10.45 -8.51 4.18
N PRO A 192 11.26 -9.59 4.30
CA PRO A 192 10.84 -10.86 4.92
C PRO A 192 10.54 -10.74 6.42
N ALA A 193 11.03 -9.69 7.07
CA ALA A 193 10.74 -9.41 8.47
C ALA A 193 9.34 -8.82 8.69
N PHE A 194 8.69 -8.31 7.64
CA PHE A 194 7.39 -7.65 7.70
C PHE A 194 6.29 -8.43 6.97
N TYR A 195 6.58 -8.89 5.74
CA TYR A 195 5.64 -9.65 4.92
C TYR A 195 5.82 -11.17 5.11
N GLY A 196 4.72 -11.89 4.93
CA GLY A 196 4.58 -13.33 5.16
C GLY A 196 3.74 -13.70 6.39
N TYR A 197 2.96 -12.77 6.95
CA TYR A 197 2.13 -13.05 8.14
C TYR A 197 0.93 -13.94 7.84
N VAL A 198 0.47 -13.99 6.59
CA VAL A 198 -0.62 -14.86 6.14
C VAL A 198 -0.20 -16.34 6.29
N PRO A 199 -1.02 -17.20 6.93
CA PRO A 199 -0.71 -18.62 7.13
C PRO A 199 -0.68 -19.40 5.82
N ASP A 200 -0.04 -20.56 5.80
CA ASP A 200 0.15 -21.32 4.54
C ASP A 200 -1.07 -22.16 4.15
N SER A 201 -1.88 -22.57 5.13
CA SER A 201 -3.10 -23.39 4.91
C SER A 201 -4.18 -22.62 4.14
N LYS A 202 -4.68 -23.20 3.05
CA LYS A 202 -5.78 -22.62 2.22
C LYS A 202 -6.97 -22.17 3.06
N ARG A 203 -7.47 -23.02 3.96
CA ARG A 203 -8.60 -22.71 4.85
C ARG A 203 -8.29 -21.52 5.77
N LYS A 204 -7.13 -21.53 6.42
CA LYS A 204 -6.72 -20.42 7.31
C LYS A 204 -6.52 -19.11 6.54
N ARG A 205 -6.06 -19.16 5.29
CA ARG A 205 -5.92 -17.98 4.42
C ARG A 205 -7.27 -17.33 4.12
N SER A 206 -8.28 -18.12 3.76
CA SER A 206 -9.62 -17.60 3.50
C SER A 206 -10.26 -17.02 4.77
N ILE A 207 -10.15 -17.71 5.91
CA ILE A 207 -10.67 -17.20 7.18
C ILE A 207 -9.95 -15.91 7.58
N LEU A 208 -8.63 -15.84 7.43
CA LEU A 208 -7.86 -14.62 7.71
C LEU A 208 -8.30 -13.46 6.81
N PHE A 209 -8.47 -13.70 5.50
CA PHE A 209 -8.94 -12.68 4.57
C PHE A 209 -10.31 -12.13 4.97
N LEU A 210 -11.28 -13.01 5.25
CA LEU A 210 -12.60 -12.61 5.74
C LEU A 210 -12.53 -11.89 7.09
N THR A 211 -11.63 -12.30 7.99
CA THR A 211 -11.42 -11.64 9.28
C THR A 211 -10.90 -10.22 9.07
N MET A 212 -9.90 -10.01 8.20
CA MET A 212 -9.38 -8.68 7.88
C MET A 212 -10.45 -7.79 7.24
N MET A 213 -11.25 -8.35 6.33
CA MET A 213 -12.34 -7.63 5.65
C MET A 213 -13.38 -7.12 6.66
N ASN A 214 -13.88 -8.01 7.50
CA ASN A 214 -14.89 -7.64 8.51
C ASN A 214 -14.31 -6.70 9.57
N MET A 215 -13.05 -6.87 9.94
CA MET A 215 -12.38 -5.99 10.90
C MET A 215 -12.31 -4.56 10.37
N ALA A 216 -11.93 -4.38 9.10
CA ALA A 216 -11.89 -3.08 8.45
C ALA A 216 -13.28 -2.45 8.28
N ALA A 217 -14.29 -3.25 7.94
CA ALA A 217 -15.69 -2.83 7.86
C ALA A 217 -16.22 -2.32 9.21
N VAL A 218 -16.02 -3.09 10.28
CA VAL A 218 -16.44 -2.72 11.66
C VAL A 218 -15.71 -1.46 12.12
N GLN A 219 -14.41 -1.36 11.85
CA GLN A 219 -13.63 -0.16 12.16
C GLN A 219 -14.21 1.08 11.44
N ALA A 220 -14.56 0.95 10.16
CA ALA A 220 -15.03 2.07 9.34
C ALA A 220 -16.38 2.58 9.85
N LEU A 221 -17.28 1.67 10.21
CA LEU A 221 -18.54 2.02 10.88
C LEU A 221 -18.30 2.69 12.22
N LEU A 222 -17.41 2.15 13.06
CA LEU A 222 -17.20 2.66 14.41
C LEU A 222 -16.57 4.07 14.42
N LYS A 223 -15.56 4.32 13.58
CA LYS A 223 -14.95 5.66 13.42
C LYS A 223 -15.94 6.64 12.79
N SER A 224 -16.71 6.21 11.78
CA SER A 224 -17.72 7.08 11.17
C SER A 224 -18.82 7.42 12.16
N LEU A 225 -19.29 6.45 12.95
CA LEU A 225 -20.29 6.66 13.99
C LEU A 225 -19.80 7.68 15.03
N LEU A 226 -18.53 7.62 15.45
CA LEU A 226 -17.92 8.61 16.34
C LEU A 226 -17.96 10.02 15.77
N VAL A 227 -17.46 10.20 14.56
CA VAL A 227 -17.36 11.53 13.94
C VAL A 227 -18.75 12.10 13.65
N VAL A 228 -19.67 11.27 13.16
CA VAL A 228 -21.05 11.69 12.88
C VAL A 228 -21.82 12.02 14.15
N THR A 229 -21.65 11.24 15.22
CA THR A 229 -22.34 11.51 16.49
C THR A 229 -21.84 12.81 17.09
N LEU A 230 -20.51 13.05 17.10
CA LEU A 230 -19.94 14.36 17.47
C LEU A 230 -20.54 15.49 16.64
N GLY A 231 -20.57 15.33 15.32
CA GLY A 231 -21.06 16.34 14.39
C GLY A 231 -22.57 16.60 14.47
N SER A 232 -23.34 15.61 14.94
CA SER A 232 -24.78 15.75 15.18
C SER A 232 -25.10 16.52 16.47
N ILE A 233 -24.16 16.53 17.43
CA ILE A 233 -24.24 17.39 18.63
C ILE A 233 -23.80 18.81 18.23
N ASP A 234 -22.58 18.93 17.73
CA ASP A 234 -22.03 20.18 17.21
C ASP A 234 -20.95 19.86 16.17
N PHE A 235 -21.08 20.46 14.99
CA PHE A 235 -20.10 20.34 13.91
C PHE A 235 -18.68 20.71 14.35
N MET A 236 -18.52 21.65 15.28
CA MET A 236 -17.22 22.05 15.84
C MET A 236 -16.57 20.94 16.67
N TYR A 237 -17.35 20.07 17.33
CA TYR A 237 -16.80 18.91 18.04
C TYR A 237 -16.23 17.87 17.08
N ALA A 238 -16.91 17.60 15.97
CA ALA A 238 -16.37 16.72 14.94
C ALA A 238 -15.06 17.28 14.35
N TRP A 239 -15.03 18.57 14.01
CA TRP A 239 -13.83 19.21 13.45
C TRP A 239 -12.67 19.26 14.42
N SER A 240 -12.91 19.64 15.67
CA SER A 240 -11.86 19.69 16.69
C SER A 240 -11.27 18.31 16.95
N TYR A 241 -12.09 17.26 17.01
CA TYR A 241 -11.62 15.88 17.13
C TYR A 241 -10.71 15.46 15.96
N LEU A 242 -11.17 15.67 14.72
CA LEU A 242 -10.41 15.32 13.53
C LEU A 242 -9.10 16.12 13.42
N LEU A 243 -9.16 17.43 13.69
CA LEU A 243 -8.01 18.31 13.61
C LEU A 243 -6.98 17.99 14.71
N ALA A 244 -7.43 17.73 15.94
CA ALA A 244 -6.55 17.36 17.04
C ALA A 244 -5.80 16.04 16.77
N ASP A 245 -6.49 15.03 16.23
CA ASP A 245 -5.90 13.74 15.84
C ASP A 245 -4.83 13.93 14.74
N LEU A 246 -5.13 14.74 13.72
CA LEU A 246 -4.18 15.07 12.65
C LEU A 246 -2.96 15.84 13.16
N ILE A 247 -3.16 16.86 14.00
CA ILE A 247 -2.07 17.62 14.62
C ILE A 247 -1.18 16.69 15.44
N PHE A 248 -1.78 15.79 16.23
CA PHE A 248 -1.03 14.81 17.02
C PHE A 248 -0.21 13.87 16.12
N TYR A 249 -0.81 13.35 15.04
CA TYR A 249 -0.12 12.49 14.08
C TYR A 249 1.06 13.19 13.39
N PHE A 250 0.84 14.39 12.85
CA PHE A 250 1.91 15.12 12.17
C PHE A 250 2.98 15.59 13.14
N GLY A 251 2.60 16.05 14.34
CA GLY A 251 3.53 16.34 15.43
C GLY A 251 4.39 15.12 15.77
N TYR A 252 3.77 13.94 15.93
CA TYR A 252 4.47 12.68 16.15
C TYR A 252 5.49 12.38 15.03
N LYS A 253 5.12 12.54 13.76
CA LYS A 253 6.02 12.31 12.62
C LYS A 253 7.17 13.32 12.55
N VAL A 254 6.92 14.59 12.84
CA VAL A 254 7.95 15.64 12.86
C VAL A 254 8.92 15.42 14.01
N LEU A 255 8.42 15.17 15.23
CA LEU A 255 9.26 14.93 16.43
C LEU A 255 10.19 13.74 16.26
N ARG A 256 9.75 12.69 15.54
CA ARG A 256 10.58 11.51 15.25
C ARG A 256 11.43 11.63 13.99
N ARG A 257 11.46 12.82 13.35
CA ARG A 257 12.17 13.08 12.09
C ARG A 257 11.79 12.09 10.98
N ASP A 258 10.52 11.71 10.95
CA ASP A 258 9.95 10.70 10.05
C ASP A 258 8.82 11.31 9.19
N PHE A 259 8.88 12.62 8.92
CA PHE A 259 7.86 13.31 8.12
C PHE A 259 8.04 13.05 6.62
N THR A 260 9.27 12.97 6.09
CA THR A 260 9.48 12.69 4.66
C THR A 260 8.99 11.29 4.33
N THR A 261 8.13 11.15 3.31
CA THR A 261 7.68 9.84 2.85
C THR A 261 8.83 9.08 2.19
N TRP A 262 8.62 7.79 1.96
CA TRP A 262 9.61 6.95 1.30
C TRP A 262 9.75 7.26 -0.20
N MET A 263 8.80 7.97 -0.81
CA MET A 263 8.84 8.29 -2.24
C MET A 263 9.94 9.31 -2.57
N PRO A 264 10.74 9.11 -3.65
CA PRO A 264 11.90 9.94 -3.95
C PRO A 264 11.55 11.30 -4.62
N PHE A 265 10.68 12.08 -3.98
CA PHE A 265 10.39 13.47 -4.35
C PHE A 265 11.22 14.43 -3.52
N TYR A 266 11.88 15.41 -4.16
CA TYR A 266 12.83 16.32 -3.52
C TYR A 266 12.32 17.76 -3.45
N GLY A 267 12.92 18.56 -2.55
CA GLY A 267 12.62 19.98 -2.38
C GLY A 267 11.20 20.24 -1.84
N VAL A 268 10.62 21.39 -2.19
CA VAL A 268 9.26 21.78 -1.78
C VAL A 268 8.22 20.77 -2.24
N LEU A 269 8.37 20.24 -3.46
CA LEU A 269 7.48 19.20 -3.98
C LEU A 269 7.48 17.95 -3.09
N GLY A 270 8.66 17.53 -2.62
CA GLY A 270 8.80 16.41 -1.68
C GLY A 270 8.04 16.61 -0.38
N LEU A 271 8.05 17.83 0.17
CA LEU A 271 7.30 18.17 1.39
C LEU A 271 5.79 18.12 1.17
N VAL A 272 5.31 18.70 0.06
CA VAL A 272 3.88 18.71 -0.30
C VAL A 272 3.38 17.28 -0.53
N VAL A 273 4.12 16.48 -1.31
CA VAL A 273 3.77 15.06 -1.53
C VAL A 273 3.80 14.28 -0.22
N SER A 274 4.79 14.54 0.65
CA SER A 274 4.87 13.87 1.96
C SER A 274 3.65 14.18 2.81
N PHE A 275 3.23 15.44 2.87
CA PHE A 275 2.02 15.84 3.59
C PHE A 275 0.77 15.14 3.04
N LEU A 276 0.53 15.24 1.72
CA LEU A 276 -0.67 14.69 1.08
C LEU A 276 -0.77 13.17 1.23
N VAL A 277 0.32 12.44 0.94
CA VAL A 277 0.32 10.98 1.06
C VAL A 277 0.09 10.55 2.50
N ARG A 278 0.76 11.19 3.47
CA ARG A 278 0.57 10.87 4.89
C ARG A 278 -0.82 11.22 5.39
N PHE A 279 -1.39 12.34 4.93
CA PHE A 279 -2.75 12.74 5.25
C PHE A 279 -3.76 11.69 4.76
N CYS A 280 -3.68 11.29 3.49
CA CYS A 280 -4.55 10.28 2.92
C CYS A 280 -4.38 8.93 3.62
N VAL A 281 -3.14 8.46 3.82
CA VAL A 281 -2.87 7.17 4.48
C VAL A 281 -3.36 7.18 5.93
N LYS A 282 -3.16 8.29 6.67
CA LYS A 282 -3.67 8.45 8.04
C LYS A 282 -5.19 8.33 8.06
N LEU A 283 -5.90 9.10 7.23
CA LEU A 283 -7.37 9.05 7.22
C LEU A 283 -7.91 7.68 6.81
N ILE A 284 -7.31 7.02 5.81
CA ILE A 284 -7.72 5.65 5.48
C ILE A 284 -7.47 4.73 6.68
N ALA A 285 -6.28 4.79 7.30
CA ALA A 285 -5.94 3.94 8.44
C ALA A 285 -6.86 4.16 9.66
N ASP A 286 -7.32 5.39 9.89
CA ASP A 286 -8.22 5.74 11.01
C ASP A 286 -9.56 5.05 10.90
N TYR A 287 -10.09 5.01 9.69
CA TYR A 287 -11.39 4.43 9.44
C TYR A 287 -11.28 2.93 9.19
N THR A 288 -10.27 2.43 8.48
CA THR A 288 -10.31 1.03 8.01
C THR A 288 -9.34 0.11 8.72
N ALA A 289 -8.43 0.64 9.54
CA ALA A 289 -7.33 -0.13 10.13
C ALA A 289 -6.62 -1.05 9.10
N THR A 290 -6.42 -0.56 7.86
CA THR A 290 -5.76 -1.33 6.80
C THR A 290 -4.41 -1.84 7.29
N ILE A 291 -4.29 -3.16 7.44
CA ILE A 291 -3.18 -3.81 8.14
C ILE A 291 -1.82 -3.46 7.51
N HIS A 292 -1.75 -3.25 6.20
CA HIS A 292 -0.53 -2.79 5.52
C HIS A 292 0.04 -1.49 6.12
N PHE A 293 -0.79 -0.52 6.51
CA PHE A 293 -0.33 0.78 6.99
C PHE A 293 0.37 0.76 8.36
N ARG A 294 0.43 -0.39 9.03
CA ARG A 294 1.33 -0.61 10.19
C ARG A 294 2.82 -0.61 9.80
N HIS A 295 3.14 -0.63 8.51
CA HIS A 295 4.51 -0.59 8.02
C HIS A 295 5.26 0.64 8.57
N PRO A 296 6.55 0.53 8.97
CA PRO A 296 7.31 1.65 9.52
C PRO A 296 7.39 2.88 8.61
N LYS A 297 7.32 2.69 7.29
CA LYS A 297 7.30 3.79 6.31
C LYS A 297 5.98 4.58 6.31
N GLU A 298 4.91 4.00 6.85
CA GLU A 298 3.55 4.57 6.90
C GLU A 298 3.25 5.11 8.31
N LEU A 299 2.33 4.50 9.07
CA LEU A 299 2.04 4.91 10.46
C LEU A 299 3.07 4.35 11.45
N GLY A 300 3.57 3.15 11.18
CA GLY A 300 4.39 2.37 12.11
C GLY A 300 3.55 1.55 13.09
N GLY A 301 4.14 0.48 13.61
CA GLY A 301 3.42 -0.58 14.32
C GLY A 301 2.65 -0.11 15.55
N LEU A 302 3.36 0.45 16.53
CA LEU A 302 2.73 0.85 17.80
C LEU A 302 1.66 1.94 17.60
N TYR A 303 1.98 2.96 16.79
CA TYR A 303 1.04 4.04 16.50
C TYR A 303 -0.21 3.49 15.80
N PHE A 304 -0.04 2.63 14.78
CA PHE A 304 -1.15 1.97 14.10
C PHE A 304 -2.05 1.20 15.09
N SER A 305 -1.48 0.42 16.00
CA SER A 305 -2.27 -0.36 16.96
C SER A 305 -3.05 0.53 17.93
N MET A 306 -2.46 1.62 18.42
CA MET A 306 -3.16 2.59 19.27
C MET A 306 -4.27 3.32 18.49
N ASN A 307 -3.97 3.70 17.26
CA ASN A 307 -4.90 4.35 16.35
C ASN A 307 -6.14 3.48 16.11
N SER A 308 -5.96 2.18 15.88
CA SER A 308 -7.07 1.24 15.66
C SER A 308 -7.98 1.07 16.89
N ILE A 309 -7.46 1.23 18.11
CA ILE A 309 -8.29 1.10 19.33
C ILE A 309 -9.02 2.42 19.66
N SER A 310 -8.46 3.56 19.24
CA SER A 310 -8.96 4.89 19.59
C SER A 310 -10.44 5.17 19.30
N PRO A 311 -11.07 4.68 18.20
CA PRO A 311 -12.46 5.03 17.91
C PRO A 311 -13.45 4.36 18.86
N PHE A 312 -13.14 3.13 19.31
CA PHE A 312 -13.95 2.46 20.31
C PHE A 312 -13.92 3.21 21.65
N ILE A 313 -12.72 3.57 22.11
CA ILE A 313 -12.56 4.36 23.33
C ILE A 313 -13.28 5.72 23.18
N GLY A 314 -13.12 6.38 22.03
CA GLY A 314 -13.77 7.66 21.74
C GLY A 314 -15.28 7.56 21.78
N MET A 315 -15.89 6.50 21.23
CA MET A 315 -17.33 6.28 21.30
C MET A 315 -17.84 6.07 22.71
N VAL A 316 -17.14 5.23 23.50
CA VAL A 316 -17.53 4.99 24.90
C VAL A 316 -17.47 6.30 25.68
N LEU A 317 -16.38 7.07 25.54
CA LEU A 317 -16.23 8.36 26.21
C LEU A 317 -17.31 9.36 25.77
N LEU A 318 -17.61 9.44 24.48
CA LEU A 318 -18.67 10.31 23.96
C LEU A 318 -20.02 10.00 24.59
N LEU A 319 -20.41 8.73 24.58
CA LEU A 319 -21.71 8.30 25.11
C LEU A 319 -21.83 8.49 26.64
N THR A 320 -20.72 8.48 27.36
CA THR A 320 -20.71 8.76 28.81
C THR A 320 -20.68 10.25 29.14
N LEU A 321 -20.00 11.06 28.33
CA LEU A 321 -19.79 12.49 28.62
C LEU A 321 -20.93 13.36 28.10
N MET A 322 -21.64 12.91 27.05
CA MET A 322 -22.72 13.64 26.39
C MET A 322 -24.07 12.98 26.63
N GLU A 323 -24.32 12.53 27.86
CA GLU A 323 -25.61 11.98 28.26
C GLU A 323 -26.72 13.06 28.11
N GLY A 324 -27.84 12.68 27.48
CA GLY A 324 -28.94 13.60 27.18
C GLY A 324 -28.78 14.44 25.90
N ALA A 325 -27.72 14.23 25.11
CA ALA A 325 -27.53 14.95 23.84
C ALA A 325 -28.50 14.53 22.72
N PHE A 326 -29.09 13.34 22.82
CA PHE A 326 -30.07 12.80 21.87
C PHE A 326 -31.31 12.29 22.61
N ASN A 327 -32.41 12.08 21.89
CA ASN A 327 -33.59 11.43 22.46
C ASN A 327 -33.27 10.00 22.96
N ASP A 328 -34.12 9.47 23.84
CA ASP A 328 -33.87 8.17 24.51
C ASP A 328 -33.68 7.03 23.49
N VAL A 329 -34.50 7.01 22.44
CA VAL A 329 -34.44 6.00 21.38
C VAL A 329 -33.09 6.02 20.67
N THR A 330 -32.65 7.20 20.22
CA THR A 330 -31.37 7.38 19.52
C THR A 330 -30.20 7.03 20.44
N THR A 331 -30.27 7.44 21.71
CA THR A 331 -29.25 7.14 22.71
C THR A 331 -29.10 5.63 22.92
N GLU A 332 -30.20 4.89 23.10
CA GLU A 332 -30.18 3.44 23.30
C GLU A 332 -29.74 2.69 22.04
N VAL A 333 -30.13 3.16 20.85
CA VAL A 333 -29.63 2.61 19.57
C VAL A 333 -28.12 2.82 19.46
N LEU A 334 -27.61 4.03 19.72
CA LEU A 334 -26.17 4.33 19.66
C LEU A 334 -25.36 3.49 20.63
N LYS A 335 -25.82 3.33 21.88
CA LYS A 335 -25.19 2.45 22.88
C LYS A 335 -25.17 0.99 22.42
N SER A 336 -26.30 0.48 21.93
CA SER A 336 -26.44 -0.91 21.48
C SER A 336 -25.54 -1.21 20.27
N VAL A 337 -25.55 -0.34 19.27
CA VAL A 337 -24.69 -0.46 18.08
C VAL A 337 -23.22 -0.36 18.46
N THR A 338 -22.85 0.59 19.33
CA THR A 338 -21.45 0.74 19.80
C THR A 338 -20.97 -0.51 20.54
N ALA A 339 -21.79 -1.06 21.42
CA ALA A 339 -21.47 -2.31 22.14
C ALA A 339 -21.30 -3.49 21.17
N PHE A 340 -22.22 -3.64 20.22
CA PHE A 340 -22.14 -4.69 19.21
C PHE A 340 -20.87 -4.57 18.35
N LEU A 341 -20.58 -3.38 17.82
CA LEU A 341 -19.38 -3.11 17.03
C LEU A 341 -18.10 -3.32 17.85
N GLY A 342 -18.10 -2.94 19.13
CA GLY A 342 -16.99 -3.17 20.05
C GLY A 342 -16.68 -4.66 20.26
N VAL A 343 -17.72 -5.46 20.53
CA VAL A 343 -17.58 -6.92 20.67
C VAL A 343 -17.13 -7.56 19.36
N ALA A 344 -17.71 -7.14 18.23
CA ALA A 344 -17.30 -7.60 16.91
C ALA A 344 -15.82 -7.26 16.62
N LEU A 345 -15.38 -6.04 16.90
CA LEU A 345 -14.00 -5.62 16.70
C LEU A 345 -13.03 -6.42 17.59
N PHE A 346 -13.38 -6.63 18.86
CA PHE A 346 -12.57 -7.42 19.79
C PHE A 346 -12.42 -8.87 19.33
N THR A 347 -13.52 -9.52 18.95
CA THR A 347 -13.53 -10.92 18.49
C THR A 347 -12.77 -11.10 17.18
N LEU A 348 -12.96 -10.19 16.21
CA LEU A 348 -12.24 -10.20 14.93
C LEU A 348 -10.75 -9.95 15.12
N THR A 349 -10.37 -8.98 15.95
CA THR A 349 -8.96 -8.68 16.25
C THR A 349 -8.29 -9.85 16.95
N SER A 350 -8.96 -10.47 17.92
CA SER A 350 -8.47 -11.66 18.61
C SER A 350 -8.26 -12.82 17.62
N THR A 351 -9.25 -13.07 16.76
CA THR A 351 -9.18 -14.10 15.71
C THR A 351 -8.04 -13.82 14.74
N PHE A 352 -7.85 -12.57 14.32
CA PHE A 352 -6.74 -12.17 13.46
C PHE A 352 -5.38 -12.53 14.09
N PHE A 353 -5.15 -12.14 15.35
CA PHE A 353 -3.88 -12.43 16.03
C PHE A 353 -3.65 -13.93 16.27
N LEU A 354 -4.72 -14.71 16.46
CA LEU A 354 -4.65 -16.18 16.56
C LEU A 354 -4.31 -16.86 15.22
N LEU A 355 -4.70 -16.26 14.08
CA LEU A 355 -4.49 -16.82 12.74
C LEU A 355 -3.14 -16.48 12.11
N ILE A 356 -2.60 -15.27 12.36
CA ILE A 356 -1.34 -14.84 11.74
C ILE A 356 -0.13 -15.61 12.30
N LYS A 357 0.92 -15.73 11.49
CA LYS A 357 2.19 -16.33 11.93
C LYS A 357 2.80 -15.50 13.08
N GLY A 358 3.05 -16.15 14.22
CA GLY A 358 3.45 -15.48 15.48
C GLY A 358 4.67 -14.55 15.37
N LYS A 359 5.65 -14.89 14.52
CA LYS A 359 6.87 -14.09 14.31
C LYS A 359 6.61 -12.66 13.81
N PHE A 360 5.44 -12.39 13.23
CA PHE A 360 5.06 -11.07 12.71
C PHE A 360 4.25 -10.23 13.69
N ARG A 361 3.81 -10.79 14.84
CA ARG A 361 3.06 -10.02 15.86
C ARG A 361 3.85 -8.81 16.35
N ARG A 362 5.19 -8.91 16.37
CA ARG A 362 6.10 -7.79 16.67
C ARG A 362 6.00 -6.58 15.76
N THR A 363 5.46 -6.75 14.56
CA THR A 363 5.25 -5.62 13.64
C THR A 363 4.17 -4.65 14.15
N PHE A 364 3.29 -5.09 15.06
CA PHE A 364 2.19 -4.28 15.62
C PHE A 364 2.59 -3.45 16.85
N TYR A 365 3.75 -3.71 17.44
CA TYR A 365 4.28 -2.92 18.57
C TYR A 365 5.69 -2.38 18.30
N SER A 366 6.12 -2.42 17.03
CA SER A 366 7.38 -1.83 16.60
C SER A 366 7.31 -0.31 16.66
N VAL A 367 8.36 0.31 17.19
CA VAL A 367 8.55 1.78 17.24
C VAL A 367 9.58 2.30 16.23
N LYS A 368 10.00 1.46 15.28
CA LYS A 368 10.96 1.84 14.22
C LYS A 368 10.37 2.90 13.30
N THR A 369 11.19 3.86 12.88
CA THR A 369 10.84 4.82 11.81
C THR A 369 11.02 4.20 10.44
N GLY A 370 10.48 4.85 9.39
CA GLY A 370 10.66 4.41 8.00
C GLY A 370 12.13 4.38 7.60
N ALA A 371 12.87 5.43 7.95
CA ALA A 371 14.31 5.54 7.70
C ALA A 371 15.10 4.42 8.41
N GLN A 372 14.83 4.18 9.70
CA GLN A 372 15.47 3.11 10.46
C GLN A 372 15.19 1.74 9.84
N GLN A 373 13.96 1.48 9.40
CA GLN A 373 13.62 0.22 8.75
C GLN A 373 14.39 0.04 7.43
N THR A 374 14.47 1.09 6.61
CA THR A 374 15.24 1.08 5.36
C THR A 374 16.72 0.78 5.60
N GLN A 375 17.32 1.41 6.63
CA GLN A 375 18.72 1.18 6.98
C GLN A 375 18.96 -0.24 7.49
N ILE A 376 18.08 -0.76 8.35
CA ILE A 376 18.18 -2.14 8.87
C ILE A 376 18.10 -3.14 7.72
N SER A 377 17.11 -3.00 6.83
CA SER A 377 16.96 -3.87 5.66
C SER A 377 18.24 -3.88 4.80
N PHE A 378 18.85 -2.72 4.55
CA PHE A 378 20.11 -2.67 3.80
C PHE A 378 21.29 -3.33 4.53
N LEU A 379 21.40 -3.15 5.84
CA LEU A 379 22.55 -3.65 6.60
C LEU A 379 22.49 -5.16 6.85
N THR A 380 21.30 -5.75 6.92
CA THR A 380 21.13 -7.17 7.27
C THR A 380 20.62 -8.05 6.13
N GLY A 381 20.07 -7.45 5.08
CA GLY A 381 19.43 -8.18 3.99
C GLY A 381 20.42 -8.79 3.00
N GLU A 382 19.89 -9.60 2.09
CA GLU A 382 20.59 -10.07 0.90
C GLU A 382 20.59 -9.00 -0.20
N ASP A 383 21.23 -9.27 -1.34
CA ASP A 383 21.41 -8.29 -2.41
C ASP A 383 20.10 -7.67 -2.93
N GLU A 384 19.02 -8.44 -3.03
CA GLU A 384 17.70 -7.93 -3.45
C GLU A 384 17.05 -7.04 -2.39
N GLU A 385 17.13 -7.43 -1.11
CA GLU A 385 16.69 -6.59 0.02
C GLU A 385 17.46 -5.27 0.07
N LYS A 386 18.77 -5.32 -0.21
CA LYS A 386 19.64 -4.14 -0.31
C LYS A 386 19.24 -3.25 -1.48
N ALA A 387 18.96 -3.84 -2.64
CA ALA A 387 18.59 -3.12 -3.85
C ALA A 387 17.34 -2.25 -3.64
N ALA A 388 16.41 -2.68 -2.79
CA ALA A 388 15.22 -1.91 -2.43
C ALA A 388 15.53 -0.53 -1.81
N VAL A 389 16.76 -0.28 -1.34
CA VAL A 389 17.20 1.03 -0.79
C VAL A 389 16.99 2.16 -1.80
N PHE A 390 17.25 1.93 -3.08
CA PHE A 390 17.14 2.93 -4.14
C PHE A 390 15.70 3.26 -4.55
N GLY A 391 14.73 2.46 -4.09
CA GLY A 391 13.31 2.82 -4.17
C GLY A 391 12.87 3.83 -3.10
N ASN A 392 13.76 4.20 -2.16
CA ASN A 392 13.44 5.12 -1.07
C ASN A 392 14.12 6.47 -1.24
N HIS A 393 13.45 7.52 -0.77
CA HIS A 393 14.00 8.86 -0.64
C HIS A 393 15.36 8.83 0.07
N THR A 394 16.34 9.59 -0.43
CA THR A 394 17.73 9.56 0.07
C THR A 394 17.85 9.84 1.56
N SER A 395 16.98 10.68 2.13
CA SER A 395 16.96 10.94 3.58
C SER A 395 16.80 9.68 4.44
N HIS A 396 16.19 8.60 3.90
CA HIS A 396 16.01 7.35 4.64
C HIS A 396 17.31 6.59 4.83
N TRP A 397 18.29 6.75 3.94
CA TRP A 397 19.53 5.98 3.94
C TRP A 397 20.80 6.86 3.86
N TYR A 398 20.65 8.20 3.88
CA TYR A 398 21.76 9.15 3.90
C TYR A 398 22.82 8.85 4.98
N PRO A 399 22.46 8.48 6.23
CA PRO A 399 23.44 8.13 7.25
C PRO A 399 24.34 6.94 6.91
N ILE A 400 23.92 6.09 5.97
CA ILE A 400 24.67 4.91 5.52
C ILE A 400 25.11 5.02 4.05
N LYS A 401 25.07 6.21 3.45
CA LYS A 401 25.36 6.43 2.01
C LYS A 401 26.69 5.82 1.57
N ASP A 402 27.73 5.93 2.39
CA ASP A 402 29.07 5.42 2.05
C ASP A 402 29.09 3.89 1.99
N LYS A 403 28.26 3.23 2.80
CA LYS A 403 28.10 1.77 2.77
C LYS A 403 27.31 1.33 1.54
N VAL A 404 26.28 2.10 1.17
CA VAL A 404 25.48 1.88 -0.04
C VAL A 404 26.38 2.02 -1.28
N GLU A 405 27.14 3.10 -1.38
CA GLU A 405 28.05 3.36 -2.50
C GLU A 405 29.12 2.26 -2.64
N LYS A 406 29.77 1.88 -1.54
CA LYS A 406 30.77 0.79 -1.54
C LYS A 406 30.17 -0.53 -2.03
N TRP A 407 28.97 -0.90 -1.55
CA TRP A 407 28.29 -2.11 -1.98
C TRP A 407 27.93 -2.08 -3.47
N VAL A 408 27.42 -0.95 -3.98
CA VAL A 408 27.16 -0.79 -5.42
C VAL A 408 28.44 -0.98 -6.22
N GLN A 409 29.51 -0.28 -5.86
CA GLN A 409 30.77 -0.32 -6.61
C GLN A 409 31.41 -1.72 -6.61
N SER A 410 31.38 -2.43 -5.48
CA SER A 410 31.97 -3.78 -5.37
C SER A 410 31.16 -4.85 -6.11
N SER A 411 29.84 -4.70 -6.15
CA SER A 411 28.93 -5.76 -6.61
C SER A 411 28.44 -5.56 -8.04
N TRP A 412 28.55 -4.35 -8.61
CA TRP A 412 28.03 -4.02 -9.94
C TRP A 412 28.51 -4.97 -11.05
N HIS A 413 29.81 -5.26 -11.08
CA HIS A 413 30.37 -6.14 -12.11
C HIS A 413 29.82 -7.57 -11.99
N ARG A 414 29.63 -8.06 -10.76
CA ARG A 414 28.99 -9.35 -10.51
C ARG A 414 27.56 -9.37 -11.06
N TRP A 415 26.76 -8.33 -10.81
CA TRP A 415 25.39 -8.25 -11.32
C TRP A 415 25.30 -8.13 -12.84
N GLU A 416 26.28 -7.51 -13.50
CA GLU A 416 26.35 -7.48 -14.98
C GLU A 416 26.56 -8.89 -15.58
N VAL A 417 27.21 -9.78 -14.83
CA VAL A 417 27.44 -11.18 -15.23
C VAL A 417 26.27 -12.07 -14.84
N GLU A 418 25.87 -12.04 -13.57
CA GLU A 418 24.81 -12.88 -13.00
C GLU A 418 23.41 -12.50 -13.51
N LYS A 419 23.21 -11.21 -13.84
CA LYS A 419 21.93 -10.63 -14.30
C LYS A 419 20.73 -11.06 -13.45
N PRO A 420 20.73 -10.77 -12.13
CA PRO A 420 19.59 -11.08 -11.29
C PRO A 420 18.35 -10.30 -11.77
N GLU A 421 17.14 -10.85 -11.53
CA GLU A 421 15.88 -10.29 -12.06
C GLU A 421 15.63 -8.83 -11.63
N TRP A 422 16.03 -8.47 -10.41
CA TRP A 422 15.91 -7.12 -9.88
C TRP A 422 16.90 -6.12 -10.50
N PHE A 423 17.99 -6.58 -11.15
CA PHE A 423 18.99 -5.73 -11.83
C PHE A 423 18.56 -5.34 -13.27
N ASN A 424 17.34 -4.83 -13.37
CA ASN A 424 16.75 -4.33 -14.60
C ASN A 424 17.13 -2.86 -14.88
N ASP A 425 16.71 -2.33 -16.02
CA ASP A 425 17.06 -0.95 -16.42
C ASP A 425 16.47 0.10 -15.47
N HIS A 426 15.31 -0.16 -14.87
CA HIS A 426 14.72 0.72 -13.86
C HIS A 426 15.61 0.81 -12.60
N PHE A 427 16.13 -0.32 -12.09
CA PHE A 427 17.09 -0.30 -10.99
C PHE A 427 18.36 0.46 -11.38
N LYS A 428 18.90 0.22 -12.58
CA LYS A 428 20.09 0.94 -13.03
C LYS A 428 19.82 2.44 -13.09
N ASP A 429 18.65 2.88 -13.52
CA ASP A 429 18.30 4.30 -13.61
C ASP A 429 18.08 4.95 -12.24
N SER A 430 17.64 4.19 -11.22
CA SER A 430 17.47 4.71 -9.86
C SER A 430 18.79 4.93 -9.10
N VAL A 431 19.87 4.24 -9.48
CA VAL A 431 21.19 4.42 -8.87
C VAL A 431 21.81 5.75 -9.34
N PRO A 432 22.25 6.63 -8.43
CA PRO A 432 22.93 7.87 -8.80
C PRO A 432 24.20 7.62 -9.62
N GLY A 433 24.42 8.43 -10.67
CA GLY A 433 25.53 8.22 -11.61
C GLY A 433 26.92 8.21 -10.96
N HIS A 434 27.14 8.97 -9.89
CA HIS A 434 28.40 8.99 -9.15
C HIS A 434 28.69 7.70 -8.37
N MET A 435 27.65 6.92 -8.02
CA MET A 435 27.80 5.64 -7.32
C MET A 435 28.05 4.48 -8.29
N LYS A 436 27.75 4.65 -9.58
CA LYS A 436 28.00 3.62 -10.59
C LYS A 436 29.50 3.50 -10.86
N PRO A 437 30.03 2.29 -11.09
CA PRO A 437 31.42 2.14 -11.49
C PRO A 437 31.70 2.93 -12.77
N LYS A 438 32.85 3.60 -12.84
CA LYS A 438 33.31 4.22 -14.08
C LYS A 438 33.48 3.11 -15.11
N ARG A 439 32.73 3.16 -16.22
CA ARG A 439 32.95 2.26 -17.37
C ARG A 439 34.42 2.38 -17.75
N SER A 440 35.20 1.32 -17.52
CA SER A 440 36.50 1.23 -18.17
C SER A 440 36.21 1.31 -19.67
N LYS A 441 36.86 2.24 -20.38
CA LYS A 441 36.88 2.19 -21.83
C LYS A 441 37.46 0.81 -22.15
N ARG A 442 36.62 -0.15 -22.55
CA ARG A 442 37.09 -1.33 -23.25
C ARG A 442 37.97 -0.77 -24.35
N ARG A 443 39.29 -1.01 -24.26
CA ARG A 443 40.14 -0.93 -25.44
C ARG A 443 39.42 -1.80 -26.46
N GLN A 444 38.79 -1.17 -27.43
CA GLN A 444 38.65 -1.79 -28.74
C GLN A 444 40.09 -2.03 -29.15
N ILE A 445 40.62 -3.21 -28.83
CA ILE A 445 41.71 -3.76 -29.62
C ILE A 445 41.00 -4.04 -30.94
N GLY A 446 41.07 -3.04 -31.82
CA GLY A 446 40.67 -3.21 -33.20
C GLY A 446 41.44 -4.41 -33.72
N VAL A 447 40.72 -5.33 -34.35
CA VAL A 447 41.33 -6.33 -35.21
C VAL A 447 41.88 -5.56 -36.41
N ALA A 448 43.09 -5.03 -36.24
CA ALA A 448 43.93 -4.49 -37.28
C ALA A 448 45.36 -4.77 -36.81
N ASP A 449 46.16 -5.34 -37.71
CA ASP A 449 47.54 -5.81 -37.51
C ASP A 449 47.66 -7.25 -36.99
N ILE A 450 47.06 -8.19 -37.73
CA ILE A 450 47.68 -9.52 -37.92
C ILE A 450 47.89 -9.67 -39.44
N GLU A 451 49.13 -9.46 -39.89
CA GLU A 451 49.54 -9.84 -41.25
C GLU A 451 49.39 -11.36 -41.42
N PRO A 452 48.83 -11.85 -42.54
CA PRO A 452 48.74 -13.27 -42.79
C PRO A 452 50.12 -13.82 -43.20
N ASP A 453 50.64 -14.75 -42.40
CA ASP A 453 51.80 -15.57 -42.77
C ASP A 453 51.50 -16.33 -44.07
N LYS A 454 52.31 -16.07 -45.11
CA LYS A 454 52.15 -16.61 -46.46
C LYS A 454 52.67 -18.03 -46.65
N ASN A 455 53.09 -18.74 -45.60
CA ASN A 455 53.72 -20.07 -45.74
C ASN A 455 53.00 -21.24 -45.04
N ALA A 456 51.73 -21.13 -44.65
CA ALA A 456 51.02 -22.25 -44.05
C ALA A 456 50.33 -23.17 -45.10
N THR A 457 50.89 -24.36 -45.32
CA THR A 457 50.28 -25.47 -46.08
C THR A 457 49.03 -26.05 -45.39
N PRO A 458 48.01 -26.53 -46.13
CA PRO A 458 46.72 -26.91 -45.56
C PRO A 458 46.76 -28.35 -45.00
N VAL A 459 46.51 -28.53 -43.70
CA VAL A 459 46.29 -29.85 -43.10
C VAL A 459 44.80 -30.13 -42.94
N ARG A 460 44.38 -31.27 -43.49
CA ARG A 460 43.03 -31.84 -43.54
C ARG A 460 42.38 -32.03 -42.16
N ARG A 461 41.06 -31.84 -42.12
CA ARG A 461 40.13 -32.31 -41.08
C ARG A 461 40.28 -33.82 -40.85
N GLY A 462 40.42 -34.23 -39.59
CA GLY A 462 40.34 -35.61 -39.17
C GLY A 462 40.25 -35.73 -37.64
N SER A 463 39.11 -36.26 -37.18
CA SER A 463 38.80 -36.86 -35.86
C SER A 463 39.96 -37.09 -34.88
N PHE A 464 39.84 -36.57 -33.65
CA PHE A 464 40.30 -37.26 -32.43
C PHE A 464 39.41 -36.88 -31.24
N LEU A 465 38.27 -37.56 -31.17
CA LEU A 465 37.68 -37.97 -29.90
C LEU A 465 38.57 -39.07 -29.31
N VAL A 466 38.55 -39.19 -27.98
CA VAL A 466 39.15 -40.26 -27.15
C VAL A 466 40.63 -40.06 -26.78
N ASN A 467 40.86 -39.29 -25.71
CA ASN A 467 41.66 -39.69 -24.53
C ASN A 467 42.18 -38.45 -23.77
N ALA A 468 41.34 -37.88 -22.89
CA ALA A 468 41.83 -37.04 -21.79
C ALA A 468 40.88 -37.06 -20.58
N LEU A 469 40.11 -38.14 -20.40
CA LEU A 469 39.47 -38.47 -19.12
C LEU A 469 40.37 -39.44 -18.36
N ALA A 470 41.41 -38.91 -17.69
CA ALA A 470 42.04 -39.53 -16.53
C ALA A 470 43.17 -38.64 -16.01
N LYS A 471 42.84 -37.76 -15.05
CA LYS A 471 43.69 -37.37 -13.90
C LYS A 471 43.01 -36.26 -13.11
N ARG A 472 42.20 -36.66 -12.12
CA ARG A 472 41.91 -35.81 -10.95
C ARG A 472 43.08 -35.94 -9.98
N PRO A 473 43.59 -34.84 -9.41
CA PRO A 473 44.12 -34.84 -8.06
C PRO A 473 43.16 -34.08 -7.14
N ASN A 474 42.67 -34.80 -6.13
CA ASN A 474 42.12 -34.23 -4.91
C ASN A 474 43.18 -33.33 -4.26
N LYS A 475 42.86 -32.05 -4.03
CA LYS A 475 43.35 -31.25 -2.90
C LYS A 475 42.41 -30.07 -2.68
N VAL A 476 41.58 -30.23 -1.66
CA VAL A 476 40.82 -29.17 -1.00
C VAL A 476 41.82 -28.28 -0.27
N ALA A 477 41.82 -26.98 -0.55
CA ALA A 477 42.44 -25.97 0.30
C ALA A 477 41.32 -25.15 0.98
N PRO A 478 41.41 -24.90 2.29
CA PRO A 478 40.31 -24.30 3.05
C PRO A 478 40.17 -22.81 2.74
N ALA A 479 38.95 -22.38 2.44
CA ALA A 479 38.60 -20.97 2.34
C ALA A 479 38.75 -20.31 3.72
N ALA A 480 39.62 -19.30 3.80
CA ALA A 480 39.81 -18.49 4.99
C ALA A 480 38.53 -17.69 5.28
N ASN A 481 37.75 -18.20 6.21
CA ASN A 481 36.57 -17.54 6.75
C ASN A 481 37.02 -16.43 7.71
N ARG A 482 37.26 -15.21 7.22
CA ARG A 482 37.35 -14.02 8.07
C ARG A 482 35.94 -13.42 8.18
N SER A 483 35.12 -14.01 9.04
CA SER A 483 33.95 -13.33 9.58
C SER A 483 34.45 -12.14 10.40
N THR A 484 34.36 -10.93 9.85
CA THR A 484 34.34 -9.73 10.67
C THR A 484 32.98 -9.69 11.33
N THR A 485 32.84 -10.41 12.43
CA THR A 485 31.68 -10.32 13.33
C THR A 485 31.64 -8.90 13.88
N ILE A 486 30.92 -8.02 13.20
CA ILE A 486 30.50 -6.74 13.76
C ILE A 486 29.63 -7.11 14.96
N ASP A 487 30.00 -6.66 16.15
CA ASP A 487 29.17 -6.82 17.34
C ASP A 487 27.88 -6.00 17.15
N ILE A 488 26.83 -6.71 16.73
CA ILE A 488 25.51 -6.18 16.40
C ILE A 488 24.89 -5.49 17.62
N GLU A 489 25.20 -5.93 18.84
CA GLU A 489 24.67 -5.35 20.07
C GLU A 489 25.47 -4.11 20.53
N ALA A 490 26.75 -4.03 20.22
CA ALA A 490 27.53 -2.79 20.37
C ALA A 490 27.04 -1.72 19.38
N PHE A 491 26.80 -2.08 18.11
CA PHE A 491 26.37 -1.15 17.08
C PHE A 491 24.92 -0.64 17.27
N LYS A 492 24.00 -1.49 17.75
CA LYS A 492 22.65 -1.07 18.16
C LYS A 492 22.68 -0.02 19.26
N ARG A 493 23.59 -0.17 20.23
CA ARG A 493 23.78 0.80 21.33
C ARG A 493 24.36 2.13 20.82
N GLU A 494 25.19 2.09 19.79
CA GLU A 494 25.83 3.27 19.20
C GLU A 494 24.89 4.09 18.30
N ILE A 495 23.96 3.43 17.59
CA ILE A 495 22.85 4.12 16.88
C ILE A 495 21.88 4.80 17.86
N ILE A 496 21.61 4.19 19.01
CA ILE A 496 20.76 4.81 20.04
C ILE A 496 21.47 6.03 20.66
N LYS A 497 22.80 6.00 20.81
CA LYS A 497 23.60 7.15 21.31
C LYS A 497 23.79 8.28 20.29
N SER A 498 23.89 7.97 19.00
CA SER A 498 24.08 8.96 17.92
C SER A 498 22.78 9.63 17.45
N GLY A 499 21.65 9.41 18.14
CA GLY A 499 20.43 10.20 18.02
C GLY A 499 20.54 11.66 18.48
N SER A 500 21.77 12.16 18.69
CA SER A 500 22.05 13.58 18.91
C SER A 500 22.96 14.09 17.79
N VAL A 501 22.61 15.27 17.28
CA VAL A 501 23.34 16.08 16.30
C VAL A 501 23.17 15.66 14.83
N PHE A 502 22.06 16.16 14.26
CA PHE A 502 21.91 16.96 13.03
C PHE A 502 20.48 16.79 12.52
#